data_AF-A0A939ZSZ4-F1
#
_entry.id   AF-A0A939ZSZ4-F1
#
_cell.length_a   1.000
_cell.length_b   1.000
_cell.length_c   1.000
_cell.angle_alpha   90.00
_cell.angle_beta   90.00
_cell.angle_gamma   90.00
#
_symmetry.space_group_name_H-M   'P 1'
#
loop_
_entity.id
_entity.type
_entity.pdbx_description
1 polymer ?
#
loop_
_entity_poly.entity_id
_entity_poly.type
_entity_poly.pdbx_seq_one_letter_code
_entity_poly.pdbx_strand_id
1 'polypeptide(L)'
;MKVLTAICLALILGTLLVAIGYTVSLRVDAETFSFSFGLPAPLRIVHVSDLHAPYSFLPLSETASLILERSPDCIVLTGDSTDGTATKEEIEALSSFFSALSTSCPCFLTIGNHEIGSDYLDCFLQTAKNAGVTVLQNETKTVTIKGTTVAFLGLSDGDPYRKEIISTLPTGKEDLRILLSH
;
A
#
# COMPACT_ATOMS: atom_id res chain seq x y z
N MET A 1 -12.56 49.19 20.00
CA MET A 1 -13.50 48.42 19.14
C MET A 1 -12.83 47.94 17.84
N LYS A 2 -12.25 48.81 16.99
CA LYS A 2 -11.63 48.41 15.71
C LYS A 2 -10.49 47.39 15.80
N VAL A 3 -9.60 47.52 16.80
CA VAL A 3 -8.48 46.58 17.01
C VAL A 3 -8.99 45.18 17.38
N LEU A 4 -9.99 45.11 18.27
CA LEU A 4 -10.59 43.83 18.67
C LEU A 4 -11.28 43.15 17.47
N THR A 5 -12.01 43.91 16.65
CA THR A 5 -12.61 43.39 15.42
C THR A 5 -11.57 42.85 14.44
N ALA A 6 -10.44 43.55 14.26
CA ALA A 6 -9.35 43.09 13.39
C ALA A 6 -8.71 41.79 13.90
N ILE A 7 -8.50 41.66 15.22
CA ILE A 7 -7.98 40.44 15.84
C ILE A 7 -8.97 39.27 15.62
N CYS A 8 -10.27 39.50 15.85
CA CYS A 8 -11.28 38.47 15.62
C CYS A 8 -11.32 38.02 14.14
N LEU A 9 -11.23 38.96 13.19
CA LEU A 9 -11.22 38.62 11.76
C LEU A 9 -9.96 37.83 11.36
N ALA A 10 -8.79 38.19 11.91
CA ALA A 10 -7.55 37.46 11.65
C ALA A 10 -7.59 36.03 12.20
N LEU A 11 -8.17 35.83 13.40
CA LEU A 11 -8.36 34.51 13.98
C LEU A 11 -9.33 33.66 13.16
N ILE A 12 -10.48 34.24 12.76
CA ILE A 12 -11.46 33.54 11.90
C ILE A 12 -10.82 33.13 10.57
N LEU A 13 -10.07 34.04 9.93
CA LEU A 13 -9.37 33.74 8.69
C LEU A 13 -8.31 32.65 8.88
N GLY A 14 -7.53 32.71 9.97
CA GLY A 14 -6.54 31.69 10.31
C GLY A 14 -7.16 30.31 10.50
N THR A 15 -8.25 30.21 11.29
CA THR A 15 -8.98 28.96 11.47
C THR A 15 -9.57 28.44 10.17
N LEU A 16 -10.10 29.32 9.32
CA LEU A 16 -10.64 28.93 8.01
C LEU A 16 -9.54 28.38 7.09
N LEU A 17 -8.37 29.00 7.05
CA LEU A 17 -7.24 28.52 6.25
C LEU A 17 -6.74 27.16 6.74
N VAL A 18 -6.66 26.94 8.05
CA VAL A 18 -6.31 25.64 8.64
C VAL A 18 -7.35 24.58 8.27
N ALA A 19 -8.64 24.91 8.38
CA ALA A 19 -9.73 24.00 8.02
C ALA A 19 -9.68 23.63 6.52
N ILE A 20 -9.46 24.61 5.63
CA ILE A 20 -9.31 24.36 4.19
C ILE A 20 -8.09 23.47 3.93
N GLY A 21 -6.93 23.81 4.52
CA GLY A 21 -5.71 23.01 4.40
C GLY A 21 -5.94 21.57 4.83
N TYR A 22 -6.57 21.36 5.99
CA TYR A 22 -6.94 20.04 6.49
C TYR A 22 -7.84 19.28 5.50
N THR A 23 -8.90 19.91 4.98
CA THR A 23 -9.81 19.26 4.02
C THR A 23 -9.14 18.91 2.68
N VAL A 24 -8.17 19.71 2.24
CA VAL A 24 -7.40 19.42 1.02
C VAL A 24 -6.42 18.28 1.27
N SER A 25 -5.76 18.24 2.42
CA SER A 25 -4.84 17.17 2.81
C SER A 25 -5.52 15.82 3.02
N LEU A 26 -6.83 15.79 3.30
CA LEU A 26 -7.61 14.55 3.35
C LEU A 26 -7.98 14.00 1.95
N ARG A 27 -7.69 14.73 0.87
CA ARG A 27 -7.93 14.20 -0.49
C ARG A 27 -6.82 13.23 -0.84
N VAL A 28 -7.18 11.96 -0.97
CA VAL A 28 -6.32 10.96 -1.61
C VAL A 28 -6.50 11.10 -3.11
N ASP A 29 -5.52 11.74 -3.74
CA ASP A 29 -5.39 11.71 -5.19
C ASP A 29 -4.82 10.36 -5.61
N ALA A 30 -5.47 9.73 -6.58
CA ALA A 30 -4.95 8.51 -7.17
C ALA A 30 -4.53 8.77 -8.60
N GLU A 31 -3.26 8.55 -8.87
CA GLU A 31 -2.72 8.64 -10.21
C GLU A 31 -2.90 7.32 -10.95
N THR A 32 -3.22 7.40 -12.25
CA THR A 32 -3.38 6.22 -13.10
C THR A 32 -2.38 6.28 -14.24
N PHE A 33 -1.50 5.29 -14.28
CA PHE A 33 -0.56 5.08 -15.38
C PHE A 33 -1.07 3.94 -16.27
N SER A 34 -0.99 4.12 -17.58
CA SER A 34 -1.43 3.12 -18.56
C SER A 34 -0.27 2.72 -19.46
N PHE A 35 -0.04 1.41 -19.57
CA PHE A 35 1.02 0.82 -20.38
C PHE A 35 0.40 -0.24 -21.30
N SER A 36 1.00 -0.45 -22.48
CA SER A 36 0.54 -1.47 -23.44
C SER A 36 1.63 -2.51 -23.66
N PHE A 37 1.32 -3.75 -23.31
CA PHE A 37 2.25 -4.88 -23.40
C PHE A 37 1.73 -6.02 -24.31
N GLY A 38 0.64 -5.80 -25.06
CA GLY A 38 0.04 -6.85 -25.89
C GLY A 38 -0.57 -8.01 -25.10
N LEU A 39 -1.08 -7.72 -23.89
CA LEU A 39 -1.68 -8.72 -23.00
C LEU A 39 -3.01 -9.25 -23.56
N PRO A 40 -3.41 -10.49 -23.20
CA PRO A 40 -4.69 -11.07 -23.60
C PRO A 40 -5.92 -10.24 -23.21
N ALA A 41 -5.85 -9.52 -22.09
CA ALA A 41 -6.89 -8.62 -21.62
C ALA A 41 -6.28 -7.45 -20.81
N PRO A 42 -6.98 -6.31 -20.68
CA PRO A 42 -6.56 -5.23 -19.80
C PRO A 42 -6.48 -5.68 -18.35
N LEU A 43 -5.34 -5.39 -17.71
CA LEU A 43 -5.07 -5.70 -16.31
C LEU A 43 -4.98 -4.41 -15.51
N ARG A 44 -5.71 -4.32 -14.39
CA ARG A 44 -5.61 -3.21 -13.44
C ARG A 44 -4.94 -3.66 -12.16
N ILE A 45 -3.84 -3.01 -11.81
CA ILE A 45 -3.12 -3.21 -10.55
C ILE A 45 -3.27 -1.94 -9.72
N VAL A 46 -3.75 -2.05 -8.49
CA VAL A 46 -3.73 -0.92 -7.54
C VAL A 46 -2.50 -1.08 -6.66
N HIS A 47 -1.66 -0.05 -6.66
CA HIS A 47 -0.45 0.02 -5.85
C HIS A 47 -0.66 1.02 -4.71
N VAL A 48 -0.31 0.60 -3.51
CA VAL A 48 -0.35 1.41 -2.29
C VAL A 48 0.98 1.24 -1.56
N SER A 49 1.50 2.31 -0.98
CA SER A 49 2.69 2.30 -0.13
C SER A 49 2.53 3.35 0.98
N ASP A 50 3.41 3.31 1.99
CA ASP A 50 3.57 4.37 2.99
C ASP A 50 2.25 4.74 3.69
N LEU A 51 1.47 3.71 4.04
CA LEU A 51 0.20 3.88 4.74
C LEU A 51 0.41 4.32 6.19
N HIS A 52 1.50 3.90 6.84
CA HIS A 52 1.87 4.22 8.22
C HIS A 52 0.73 4.05 9.24
N ALA A 53 -0.02 2.95 9.19
CA ALA A 53 -1.04 2.67 10.20
C ALA A 53 -0.41 2.58 11.61
N PRO A 54 -1.05 3.09 12.67
CA PRO A 54 -2.40 3.66 12.72
C PRO A 54 -2.47 5.16 12.35
N TYR A 55 -1.35 5.79 12.01
CA TYR A 55 -1.24 7.22 11.72
C TYR A 55 -1.56 7.58 10.27
N SER A 56 -2.15 6.64 9.52
CA SER A 56 -2.63 6.85 8.15
C SER A 56 -3.53 8.08 8.06
N PHE A 57 -3.41 8.83 6.96
CA PHE A 57 -4.22 10.02 6.73
C PHE A 57 -5.72 9.73 6.66
N LEU A 58 -6.09 8.58 6.10
CA LEU A 58 -7.47 8.10 6.05
C LEU A 58 -7.65 6.87 6.95
N PRO A 59 -8.87 6.66 7.49
CA PRO A 59 -9.23 5.40 8.11
C PRO A 59 -8.97 4.22 7.16
N LEU A 60 -8.48 3.11 7.71
CA LEU A 60 -8.17 1.91 6.92
C LEU A 60 -9.39 1.39 6.14
N SER A 61 -10.59 1.46 6.73
CA SER A 61 -11.83 1.06 6.05
C SER A 61 -12.13 1.92 4.83
N GLU A 62 -11.91 3.23 4.92
CA GLU A 62 -12.13 4.16 3.81
C GLU A 62 -11.06 3.96 2.73
N THR A 63 -9.81 3.76 3.15
CA THR A 63 -8.70 3.40 2.25
C THR A 63 -9.02 2.12 1.47
N ALA A 64 -9.50 1.07 2.16
CA ALA A 64 -9.92 -0.17 1.51
C ALA A 64 -11.07 0.05 0.52
N SER A 65 -12.09 0.82 0.88
CA SER A 65 -13.18 1.18 -0.04
C SER A 65 -12.66 1.87 -1.29
N LEU A 66 -11.80 2.88 -1.15
CA LEU A 66 -11.20 3.61 -2.28
C LEU A 66 -10.40 2.68 -3.20
N ILE A 67 -9.63 1.73 -2.64
CA ILE A 67 -8.89 0.73 -3.42
C ILE A 67 -9.86 -0.15 -4.22
N LEU A 68 -10.88 -0.69 -3.57
CA LEU A 68 -11.81 -1.65 -4.16
C LEU A 68 -12.74 -1.01 -5.20
N GLU A 69 -13.13 0.25 -5.02
CA GLU A 69 -13.91 1.03 -6.00
C GLU A 69 -13.21 1.14 -7.37
N ARG A 70 -11.88 1.00 -7.41
CA ARG A 70 -11.13 0.97 -8.68
C ARG A 70 -11.26 -0.36 -9.42
N SER A 71 -11.92 -1.36 -8.85
CA SER A 71 -12.04 -2.70 -9.41
C SER A 71 -10.67 -3.28 -9.79
N PRO A 72 -9.74 -3.44 -8.83
CA PRO A 72 -8.42 -4.02 -9.07
C PRO A 72 -8.54 -5.49 -9.48
N ASP A 73 -7.65 -5.91 -10.38
CA ASP A 73 -7.40 -7.32 -10.68
C ASP A 73 -6.28 -7.89 -9.79
N CYS A 74 -5.46 -7.01 -9.21
CA CYS A 74 -4.40 -7.30 -8.27
C CYS A 74 -4.15 -6.05 -7.40
N ILE A 75 -3.79 -6.27 -6.14
CA ILE A 75 -3.36 -5.21 -5.22
C ILE A 75 -1.92 -5.49 -4.78
N VAL A 76 -1.09 -4.45 -4.76
CA VAL A 76 0.29 -4.54 -4.27
C VAL A 76 0.53 -3.46 -3.21
N LEU A 77 1.07 -3.89 -2.07
CA LEU A 77 1.41 -3.08 -0.91
C LEU A 77 2.95 -3.06 -0.79
N THR A 78 3.62 -1.93 -1.02
CA THR A 78 5.10 -1.91 -1.10
C THR A 78 5.75 -1.17 0.06
N GLY A 79 5.71 -1.80 1.23
CA GLY A 79 6.33 -1.31 2.45
C GLY A 79 5.55 -0.20 3.18
N ASP A 80 5.95 0.02 4.42
CA ASP A 80 5.45 1.03 5.35
C ASP A 80 3.91 1.03 5.46
N SER A 81 3.33 -0.18 5.52
CA SER A 81 1.91 -0.38 5.79
C SER A 81 1.54 -0.05 7.24
N THR A 82 2.47 -0.29 8.17
CA THR A 82 2.38 0.07 9.58
C THR A 82 3.55 0.96 9.96
N ASP A 83 3.33 1.85 10.92
CA ASP A 83 4.41 2.63 11.50
C ASP A 83 5.27 1.78 12.44
N GLY A 84 6.58 2.04 12.50
CA GLY A 84 7.51 1.30 13.34
C GLY A 84 7.25 1.46 14.85
N THR A 85 6.51 2.49 15.25
CA THR A 85 6.09 2.72 16.65
C THR A 85 4.73 2.14 17.00
N ALA A 86 4.04 1.51 16.03
CA ALA A 86 2.73 0.91 16.26
C ALA A 86 2.81 -0.19 17.33
N THR A 87 1.82 -0.20 18.21
CA THR A 87 1.64 -1.26 19.21
C THR A 87 1.19 -2.56 18.54
N LYS A 88 1.33 -3.67 19.26
CA LYS A 88 0.88 -4.97 18.79
C LYS A 88 -0.62 -4.97 18.44
N GLU A 89 -1.45 -4.36 19.29
CA GLU A 89 -2.89 -4.30 19.11
C GLU A 89 -3.27 -3.48 17.85
N GLU A 90 -2.54 -2.39 17.58
CA GLU A 90 -2.72 -1.58 16.36
C GLU A 90 -2.31 -2.35 15.10
N ILE A 91 -1.24 -3.14 15.18
CA ILE A 91 -0.83 -4.04 14.10
C ILE A 91 -1.88 -5.12 13.87
N GLU A 92 -2.43 -5.74 14.92
CA GLU A 92 -3.48 -6.76 14.79
C GLU A 92 -4.76 -6.17 14.16
N ALA A 93 -5.06 -4.89 14.38
CA ALA A 93 -6.21 -4.22 13.76
C ALA A 93 -6.13 -4.15 12.21
N LEU A 94 -4.91 -4.15 11.64
CA LEU A 94 -4.70 -4.22 10.18
C LEU A 94 -5.27 -5.50 9.54
N SER A 95 -5.52 -6.56 10.32
CA SER A 95 -6.11 -7.81 9.83
C SER A 95 -7.38 -7.58 9.00
N SER A 96 -8.25 -6.67 9.46
CA SER A 96 -9.50 -6.33 8.78
C SER A 96 -9.26 -5.65 7.42
N PHE A 97 -8.30 -4.74 7.36
CA PHE A 97 -7.88 -4.08 6.12
C PHE A 97 -7.31 -5.09 5.13
N PHE A 98 -6.33 -5.87 5.55
CA PHE A 98 -5.71 -6.90 4.71
C PHE A 98 -6.72 -7.92 4.19
N SER A 99 -7.65 -8.36 5.04
CA SER A 99 -8.67 -9.35 4.66
C SER A 99 -9.65 -8.79 3.62
N ALA A 100 -10.04 -7.51 3.74
CA ALA A 100 -10.90 -6.86 2.75
C ALA A 100 -10.24 -6.82 1.36
N LEU A 101 -8.93 -6.56 1.29
CA LEU A 101 -8.18 -6.50 0.04
C LEU A 101 -7.97 -7.90 -0.57
N SER A 102 -7.45 -8.84 0.23
CA SER A 102 -7.08 -10.19 -0.23
C SER A 102 -8.27 -11.06 -0.64
N THR A 103 -9.44 -10.83 -0.04
CA THR A 103 -10.68 -11.55 -0.41
C THR A 103 -11.20 -11.10 -1.78
N SER A 104 -10.84 -9.88 -2.22
CA SER A 104 -11.35 -9.30 -3.46
C SER A 104 -10.53 -9.72 -4.69
N CYS A 105 -9.20 -9.76 -4.55
CA CYS A 105 -8.27 -10.19 -5.61
C CYS A 105 -6.91 -10.56 -4.99
N PRO A 106 -5.97 -11.17 -5.75
CA PRO A 106 -4.62 -11.40 -5.25
C PRO A 106 -3.99 -10.13 -4.68
N CYS A 107 -3.49 -10.22 -3.45
CA CYS A 107 -2.88 -9.13 -2.73
C CYS A 107 -1.45 -9.51 -2.33
N PHE A 108 -0.47 -8.71 -2.74
CA PHE A 108 0.95 -8.92 -2.45
C PHE A 108 1.49 -7.81 -1.56
N LEU A 109 2.40 -8.15 -0.67
CA LEU A 109 3.01 -7.19 0.26
C LEU A 109 4.52 -7.37 0.32
N THR A 110 5.28 -6.28 0.27
CA THR A 110 6.68 -6.21 0.72
C THR A 110 6.76 -5.37 1.99
N ILE A 111 7.81 -5.58 2.78
CA ILE A 111 8.06 -4.81 4.00
C ILE A 111 8.96 -3.62 3.71
N GLY A 112 8.70 -2.50 4.37
CA GLY A 112 9.49 -1.28 4.36
C GLY A 112 10.35 -1.15 5.62
N ASN A 113 11.02 0.00 5.77
CA ASN A 113 11.91 0.21 6.90
C ASN A 113 11.15 0.35 8.24
N HIS A 114 9.89 0.83 8.23
CA HIS A 114 9.10 0.94 9.46
C HIS A 114 8.72 -0.45 10.00
N GLU A 115 8.36 -1.40 9.13
CA GLU A 115 8.13 -2.77 9.56
C GLU A 115 9.41 -3.43 10.11
N ILE A 116 10.54 -3.28 9.40
CA ILE A 116 11.83 -3.87 9.81
C ILE A 116 12.28 -3.30 11.16
N GLY A 117 12.06 -2.01 11.41
CA GLY A 117 12.43 -1.35 12.65
C GLY A 117 11.50 -1.64 13.84
N SER A 118 10.38 -2.33 13.62
CA SER A 118 9.38 -2.61 14.67
C SER A 118 9.75 -3.83 15.50
N ASP A 119 9.55 -3.74 16.83
CA ASP A 119 9.63 -4.89 17.74
C ASP A 119 8.55 -5.96 17.46
N TYR A 120 7.55 -5.63 16.64
CA TYR A 120 6.39 -6.48 16.34
C TYR A 120 6.34 -6.95 14.88
N LEU A 121 7.48 -6.95 14.16
CA LEU A 121 7.56 -7.42 12.77
C LEU A 121 6.91 -8.80 12.57
N ASP A 122 7.22 -9.77 13.42
CA ASP A 122 6.62 -11.11 13.31
C ASP A 122 5.10 -11.07 13.45
N CYS A 123 4.58 -10.22 14.35
CA CYS A 123 3.15 -10.03 14.51
C CYS A 123 2.53 -9.45 13.24
N PHE A 124 3.16 -8.44 12.65
CA PHE A 124 2.70 -7.82 11.40
C PHE A 124 2.66 -8.84 10.26
N LEU A 125 3.74 -9.60 10.07
CA LEU A 125 3.83 -10.63 9.04
C LEU A 125 2.74 -11.69 9.20
N GLN A 126 2.47 -12.13 10.43
CA GLN A 126 1.40 -13.10 10.70
C GLN A 126 0.02 -12.48 10.48
N THR A 127 -0.19 -11.23 10.88
CA THR A 127 -1.44 -10.51 10.62
C THR A 127 -1.75 -10.45 9.13
N ALA A 128 -0.77 -10.07 8.30
CA ALA A 128 -0.93 -10.04 6.84
C ALA A 128 -1.19 -11.44 6.24
N LYS A 129 -0.36 -12.43 6.59
CA LYS A 129 -0.47 -13.80 6.06
C LYS A 129 -1.79 -14.47 6.45
N ASN A 130 -2.20 -14.35 7.70
CA ASN A 130 -3.46 -14.92 8.20
C ASN A 130 -4.68 -14.25 7.55
N ALA A 131 -4.56 -12.99 7.17
CA ALA A 131 -5.57 -12.28 6.41
C ALA A 131 -5.57 -12.60 4.90
N GLY A 132 -4.70 -13.51 4.43
CA GLY A 132 -4.66 -13.96 3.03
C GLY A 132 -3.76 -13.14 2.11
N VAL A 133 -2.98 -12.20 2.64
CA VAL A 133 -2.00 -11.44 1.85
C VAL A 133 -0.75 -12.28 1.62
N THR A 134 -0.25 -12.29 0.39
CA THR A 134 1.02 -12.95 0.05
C THR A 134 2.18 -12.00 0.31
N VAL A 135 2.89 -12.21 1.42
CA VAL A 135 4.10 -11.43 1.73
C VAL A 135 5.28 -11.98 0.92
N LEU A 136 6.01 -11.10 0.22
CA LEU A 136 7.17 -11.42 -0.61
C LEU A 136 8.42 -10.76 -0.01
N GLN A 137 9.41 -11.57 0.36
CA GLN A 137 10.69 -11.12 0.94
C GLN A 137 11.84 -11.77 0.19
N ASN A 138 12.35 -11.09 -0.84
CA ASN A 138 13.29 -11.64 -1.82
C ASN A 138 12.78 -12.90 -2.52
N GLU A 139 11.46 -12.95 -2.75
CA GLU A 139 10.76 -14.10 -3.29
C GLU A 139 9.96 -13.71 -4.53
N THR A 140 9.87 -14.65 -5.47
CA THR A 140 9.04 -14.49 -6.65
C THR A 140 7.78 -15.34 -6.54
N LYS A 141 6.62 -14.73 -6.83
CA LYS A 141 5.35 -15.43 -6.98
C LYS A 141 4.76 -15.19 -8.37
N THR A 142 4.41 -16.28 -9.04
CA THR A 142 3.70 -16.21 -10.34
C THR A 142 2.23 -16.50 -10.15
N VAL A 143 1.39 -15.70 -10.78
CA VAL A 143 -0.07 -15.85 -10.79
C VAL A 143 -0.62 -15.58 -12.19
N THR A 144 -1.76 -16.21 -12.52
CA THR A 144 -2.48 -15.94 -13.77
C THR A 144 -3.70 -15.07 -13.48
N ILE A 145 -3.76 -13.89 -14.09
CA ILE A 145 -4.85 -12.93 -13.91
C ILE A 145 -5.41 -12.57 -15.29
N LYS A 146 -6.70 -12.83 -15.51
CA LYS A 146 -7.36 -12.63 -16.82
C LYS A 146 -6.60 -13.24 -18.01
N GLY A 147 -6.04 -14.43 -17.81
CA GLY A 147 -5.26 -15.14 -18.84
C GLY A 147 -3.84 -14.60 -19.05
N THR A 148 -3.42 -13.57 -18.31
CA THR A 148 -2.04 -13.04 -18.30
C THR A 148 -1.26 -13.72 -17.19
N THR A 149 -0.09 -14.28 -17.50
CA THR A 149 0.83 -14.82 -16.49
C THR A 149 1.76 -13.71 -16.00
N VAL A 150 1.62 -13.33 -14.72
CA VAL A 150 2.38 -12.25 -14.09
C VAL A 150 3.28 -12.83 -13.01
N ALA A 151 4.58 -12.51 -13.09
CA ALA A 151 5.54 -12.79 -12.03
C ALA A 151 5.79 -11.53 -11.19
N PHE A 152 5.55 -11.62 -9.88
CA PHE A 152 5.85 -10.59 -8.90
C PHE A 152 7.10 -10.99 -8.12
N LEU A 153 8.17 -10.20 -8.23
CA LEU A 153 9.35 -10.32 -7.37
C LEU A 153 9.26 -9.25 -6.29
N GLY A 154 9.16 -9.64 -5.02
CA GLY A 154 9.22 -8.72 -3.90
C GLY A 154 10.58 -8.72 -3.25
N LEU A 155 11.15 -7.54 -2.99
CA LEU A 155 12.37 -7.36 -2.22
C LEU A 155 12.05 -6.95 -0.79
N SER A 156 12.90 -7.38 0.14
CA SER A 156 12.91 -6.80 1.48
C SER A 156 13.60 -5.44 1.44
N ASP A 157 13.12 -4.48 2.23
CA ASP A 157 13.77 -3.16 2.32
C ASP A 157 15.26 -3.27 2.72
N GLY A 158 16.08 -2.44 2.08
CA GLY A 158 17.53 -2.43 2.25
C GLY A 158 18.31 -3.54 1.52
N ASP A 159 17.64 -4.54 0.93
CA ASP A 159 18.33 -5.57 0.17
C ASP A 159 18.72 -5.08 -1.24
N PRO A 160 20.00 -5.20 -1.64
CA PRO A 160 20.43 -4.74 -2.94
C PRO A 160 19.91 -5.66 -4.05
N TYR A 161 19.81 -5.12 -5.26
CA TYR A 161 19.43 -5.85 -6.46
C TYR A 161 20.51 -6.91 -6.83
N ARG A 162 20.48 -8.08 -6.20
CA ARG A 162 21.49 -9.13 -6.41
C ARG A 162 21.08 -10.13 -7.49
N LYS A 163 22.06 -10.66 -8.21
CA LYS A 163 21.84 -11.63 -9.30
C LYS A 163 21.14 -12.90 -8.82
N GLU A 164 21.40 -13.33 -7.59
CA GLU A 164 20.80 -14.51 -6.98
C GLU A 164 19.28 -14.36 -6.86
N ILE A 165 18.80 -13.17 -6.49
CA ILE A 165 17.37 -12.89 -6.37
C ILE A 165 16.71 -12.82 -7.75
N ILE A 166 17.36 -12.14 -8.71
CA ILE A 166 16.89 -12.09 -10.11
C ILE A 166 16.81 -13.49 -10.71
N SER A 167 17.70 -14.41 -10.33
CA SER A 167 17.68 -15.79 -10.80
C SER A 167 16.47 -16.59 -10.31
N THR A 168 15.74 -16.09 -9.29
CA THR A 168 14.45 -16.66 -8.86
C THR A 168 13.29 -16.28 -9.78
N LEU A 169 13.48 -15.28 -10.65
CA LEU A 169 12.48 -14.97 -11.66
C LEU A 169 12.32 -16.18 -12.58
N PRO A 170 11.08 -16.61 -12.83
CA PRO A 170 10.81 -17.64 -13.81
C PRO A 170 11.53 -17.34 -15.14
N THR A 171 12.24 -18.33 -15.66
CA THR A 171 12.90 -18.30 -16.97
C THR A 171 11.94 -18.65 -18.10
N GLY A 172 10.66 -18.87 -17.77
CA GLY A 172 9.60 -19.16 -18.71
C GLY A 172 9.23 -17.92 -19.55
N LYS A 173 8.08 -18.05 -20.22
CA LYS A 173 7.54 -16.99 -21.07
C LYS A 173 6.38 -16.34 -20.33
N GLU A 174 6.69 -15.58 -19.30
CA GLU A 174 5.73 -14.77 -18.55
C GLU A 174 5.37 -13.57 -19.40
N ASP A 175 4.08 -13.22 -19.39
CA ASP A 175 3.59 -12.08 -20.16
C ASP A 175 4.01 -10.76 -19.52
N LEU A 176 4.17 -10.75 -18.19
CA LEU A 176 4.58 -9.58 -17.42
C LEU A 176 5.42 -9.95 -16.21
N ARG A 177 6.44 -9.14 -15.92
CA ARG A 177 7.28 -9.25 -14.71
C ARG A 177 7.25 -7.91 -13.98
N ILE A 178 6.93 -7.95 -12.69
CA ILE A 178 6.78 -6.76 -11.84
C ILE A 178 7.69 -6.92 -10.63
N LEU A 179 8.51 -5.90 -10.40
CA LEU A 179 9.31 -5.76 -9.19
C LEU A 179 8.53 -4.94 -8.17
N LEU A 180 8.45 -5.44 -6.94
CA LEU A 180 7.92 -4.75 -5.77
C LEU A 180 9.10 -4.50 -4.82
N SER A 181 9.35 -3.24 -4.50
CA SER A 181 10.35 -2.82 -3.52
C SER A 181 9.82 -1.59 -2.80
N HIS A 182 10.20 -1.48 -1.53
CA HIS A 182 10.27 -0.21 -0.84
C HIS A 182 11.63 0.42 -1.18
#